data_AF-A0A7X6WYI0-F1
#
_entry.id   AF-A0A7X6WYI0-F1
#
_cell.length_a   1.000
_cell.length_b   1.000
_cell.length_c   1.000
_cell.angle_alpha   90.00
_cell.angle_beta   90.00
_cell.angle_gamma   90.00
#
_symmetry.space_group_name_H-M   'P 1'
#
loop_
_entity.id
_entity.type
_entity.pdbx_description
1 polymer ?
#
loop_
_entity_poly.entity_id
_entity_poly.type
_entity_poly.pdbx_seq_one_letter_code
_entity_poly.pdbx_strand_id
1 'polypeptide(L)'
;MRIKNQQDFWSGIMFVLIGVGFALGATKYSMGTAARMGPGYFPFWLGTCLAILGAFVSLGATSKKAEETTVEKFDFPIVFILLGSVVLCGLLMNYLGVYISVFLLVFLSSFASHV
;
A
#
# COMPACT_ATOMS: atom_id res chain seq x y z
N MET A 1 -5.87 15.07 -22.48
CA MET A 1 -6.19 13.89 -21.64
C MET A 1 -7.10 14.36 -20.52
N ARG A 2 -8.34 13.88 -20.40
CA ARG A 2 -9.22 14.20 -19.25
C ARG A 2 -9.13 13.03 -18.28
N ILE A 3 -8.74 13.29 -17.04
CA ILE A 3 -8.74 12.29 -15.97
C ILE A 3 -10.21 12.06 -15.60
N LYS A 4 -10.75 10.88 -15.92
CA LYS A 4 -12.14 10.53 -15.62
C LYS A 4 -12.27 9.89 -14.25
N ASN A 5 -11.40 8.93 -13.96
CA ASN A 5 -11.33 8.29 -12.65
C ASN A 5 -10.18 8.90 -11.84
N GLN A 6 -10.51 9.88 -11.00
CA GLN A 6 -9.49 10.57 -10.21
C GLN A 6 -8.94 9.68 -9.07
N GLN A 7 -9.76 8.78 -8.54
CA GLN A 7 -9.37 7.88 -7.43
C GLN A 7 -8.29 6.89 -7.87
N ASP A 8 -8.48 6.22 -9.01
CA ASP A 8 -7.50 5.26 -9.55
C ASP A 8 -6.25 5.96 -10.05
N PHE A 9 -6.38 7.19 -10.55
CA PHE A 9 -5.23 7.98 -10.96
C PHE A 9 -4.33 8.31 -9.77
N TRP A 10 -4.90 8.81 -8.67
CA TRP A 10 -4.15 9.15 -7.46
C TRP A 10 -3.61 7.92 -6.72
N SER A 11 -4.36 6.82 -6.65
CA SER A 11 -3.87 5.56 -6.07
C SER A 11 -2.74 4.95 -6.90
N GLY A 12 -2.85 5.00 -8.23
CA GLY A 12 -1.80 4.59 -9.15
C GLY A 12 -0.51 5.40 -8.99
N ILE A 13 -0.62 6.73 -8.84
CA ILE A 13 0.52 7.60 -8.53
C ILE A 13 1.16 7.23 -7.18
N MET A 14 0.37 7.00 -6.14
CA MET A 14 0.89 6.53 -4.84
C MET A 14 1.68 5.23 -4.98
N PHE A 15 1.17 4.25 -5.72
CA PHE A 15 1.86 2.98 -5.96
C PHE A 15 3.16 3.16 -6.74
N VAL A 16 3.19 4.05 -7.73
CA VAL A 16 4.42 4.41 -8.46
C VAL A 16 5.45 5.01 -7.52
N LEU A 17 5.06 6.02 -6.72
CA LEU A 17 5.97 6.71 -5.81
C LEU A 17 6.54 5.77 -4.75
N ILE A 18 5.68 4.97 -4.13
CA ILE A 18 6.09 4.00 -3.09
C ILE A 18 6.96 2.90 -3.72
N GLY A 19 6.55 2.34 -4.86
CA GLY A 19 7.30 1.29 -5.56
C GLY A 19 8.70 1.74 -5.99
N VAL A 20 8.81 2.93 -6.58
CA VAL A 20 10.10 3.55 -6.92
C VAL A 20 10.91 3.83 -5.65
N GLY A 21 10.29 4.32 -4.59
CA GLY A 21 10.94 4.53 -3.30
C GLY A 21 11.56 3.26 -2.73
N PHE A 22 10.84 2.14 -2.76
CA PHE A 22 11.35 0.84 -2.35
C PHE A 22 12.46 0.34 -3.28
N ALA A 23 12.31 0.48 -4.60
CA ALA A 23 13.35 0.08 -5.55
C ALA A 23 14.65 0.86 -5.32
N LEU A 24 14.58 2.18 -5.17
CA LEU A 24 15.74 3.05 -4.88
C LEU A 24 16.31 2.81 -3.48
N GLY A 25 15.47 2.54 -2.49
CA GLY A 25 15.93 2.17 -1.14
C GLY A 25 16.68 0.84 -1.15
N ALA A 26 16.19 -0.12 -1.93
CA ALA A 26 16.77 -1.44 -2.05
C ALA A 26 18.15 -1.44 -2.72
N THR A 27 18.46 -0.48 -3.60
CA THR A 27 19.80 -0.37 -4.22
C THR A 27 20.90 -0.02 -3.21
N LYS A 28 20.55 0.44 -2.00
CA LYS A 28 21.51 0.65 -0.90
C LYS A 28 21.88 -0.64 -0.16
N TYR A 29 21.14 -1.73 -0.39
CA TYR A 29 21.38 -3.02 0.23
C TYR A 29 22.04 -3.97 -0.75
N SER A 30 22.75 -4.98 -0.23
CA SER A 30 23.30 -6.04 -1.07
C SER A 30 22.16 -6.82 -1.74
N MET A 31 22.21 -6.95 -3.07
CA MET A 31 21.27 -7.77 -3.82
C MET A 31 21.60 -9.26 -3.76
N GLY A 32 22.84 -9.63 -3.45
CA GLY A 32 23.29 -11.02 -3.50
C GLY A 32 23.14 -11.62 -4.90
N THR A 33 22.69 -12.86 -4.99
CA THR A 33 22.39 -13.56 -6.24
C THR A 33 20.98 -14.17 -6.18
N ALA A 34 20.41 -14.57 -7.32
CA ALA A 34 19.08 -15.21 -7.33
C ALA A 34 19.03 -16.48 -6.46
N ALA A 35 20.16 -17.19 -6.31
CA ALA A 35 20.28 -18.38 -5.45
C ALA A 35 20.54 -18.05 -3.97
N ARG A 36 21.01 -16.83 -3.66
CA ARG A 36 21.22 -16.32 -2.28
C ARG A 36 20.79 -14.86 -2.25
N MET A 37 19.48 -14.66 -2.17
CA MET A 37 18.87 -13.34 -2.20
C MET A 37 19.38 -12.50 -1.03
N GLY A 38 20.01 -11.37 -1.35
CA GLY A 38 20.36 -10.38 -0.35
C GLY A 38 19.13 -9.60 0.13
N PRO A 39 19.24 -8.84 1.23
CA PRO A 39 18.12 -8.11 1.82
C PRO A 39 17.48 -7.08 0.88
N GLY A 40 18.21 -6.59 -0.14
CA GLY A 40 17.66 -5.68 -1.16
C GLY A 40 16.93 -6.39 -2.31
N TYR A 41 17.14 -7.68 -2.53
CA TYR A 41 16.66 -8.36 -3.74
C TYR A 41 15.13 -8.35 -3.82
N PHE A 42 14.48 -8.76 -2.73
CA PHE A 42 13.02 -8.84 -2.66
C PHE A 42 12.35 -7.45 -2.72
N PRO A 43 12.74 -6.46 -1.89
CA PRO A 43 12.17 -5.12 -1.97
C PRO A 43 12.36 -4.44 -3.34
N PHE A 44 13.47 -4.70 -4.03
CA PHE A 44 13.73 -4.12 -5.35
C PHE A 44 12.76 -4.60 -6.41
N TRP A 45 12.63 -5.93 -6.56
CA TRP A 45 11.74 -6.51 -7.57
C TRP A 45 10.28 -6.27 -7.23
N LEU A 46 9.90 -6.37 -5.95
CA LEU A 46 8.54 -6.07 -5.51
C LEU A 46 8.19 -4.60 -5.75
N GLY A 47 9.08 -3.67 -5.41
CA GLY A 47 8.90 -2.24 -5.66
C GLY A 47 8.81 -1.90 -7.15
N THR A 48 9.62 -2.56 -7.99
CA THR A 48 9.57 -2.41 -9.45
C THR A 48 8.23 -2.89 -10.02
N CYS A 49 7.77 -4.07 -9.63
CA CYS A 49 6.46 -4.58 -10.03
C CYS A 49 5.32 -3.66 -9.57
N LEU A 50 5.38 -3.18 -8.32
CA LEU A 50 4.40 -2.25 -7.78
C LEU A 50 4.36 -0.93 -8.57
N ALA A 51 5.53 -0.40 -8.95
CA ALA A 51 5.61 0.82 -9.75
C ALA A 51 5.04 0.62 -11.15
N ILE A 52 5.32 -0.51 -11.79
CA ILE A 52 4.76 -0.85 -13.12
C ILE A 52 3.23 -0.98 -13.03
N LEU A 53 2.71 -1.70 -12.03
CA LEU A 53 1.27 -1.86 -11.83
C LEU A 53 0.60 -0.51 -11.55
N GLY A 54 1.18 0.34 -10.71
CA GLY A 54 0.68 1.70 -10.45
C GLY A 54 0.66 2.59 -11.70
N ALA A 55 1.66 2.45 -12.57
CA ALA A 55 1.70 3.14 -13.85
C ALA A 55 0.57 2.65 -14.78
N PHE A 56 0.33 1.34 -14.85
CA PHE A 56 -0.80 0.80 -15.62
C PHE A 56 -2.15 1.28 -15.11
N VAL A 57 -2.36 1.30 -13.79
CA VAL A 57 -3.60 1.79 -13.18
C VAL A 57 -3.81 3.28 -13.47
N SER A 58 -2.78 4.11 -13.28
CA SER A 58 -2.88 5.56 -13.53
C SER A 58 -3.10 5.90 -15.02
N LEU A 59 -2.47 5.17 -15.94
CA LEU A 59 -2.73 5.31 -17.38
C LEU A 59 -4.15 4.81 -17.75
N GLY A 60 -4.60 3.72 -17.14
CA GLY A 60 -5.96 3.18 -17.30
C GLY A 60 -7.04 4.17 -16.87
N ALA A 61 -6.81 4.90 -15.77
CA ALA A 61 -7.71 5.94 -15.25
C ALA A 61 -7.92 7.14 -16.19
N THR A 62 -6.99 7.33 -17.15
CA THR A 62 -7.07 8.35 -18.22
C THR A 62 -7.76 7.83 -19.48
N SER A 63 -8.08 6.53 -19.55
CA SER A 63 -8.74 5.92 -20.71
C SER A 63 -10.16 6.45 -20.92
N LYS A 64 -10.59 6.56 -22.18
CA LYS A 64 -11.94 7.07 -22.54
C LYS A 64 -13.09 6.21 -21.99
N LYS A 65 -12.82 4.93 -21.69
CA LYS A 65 -13.75 3.95 -21.10
C LYS A 65 -13.81 3.99 -19.56
N ALA A 66 -12.96 4.78 -18.90
CA ALA A 66 -12.96 4.85 -17.44
C ALA A 66 -14.23 5.56 -16.94
N GLU A 67 -14.78 5.04 -15.85
CA GLU A 67 -15.93 5.61 -15.13
C GLU A 67 -15.54 6.96 -14.52
N GLU A 68 -16.47 7.93 -14.51
CA GLU A 68 -16.20 9.23 -13.91
C GLU A 68 -16.38 9.15 -12.39
N THR A 69 -15.27 9.00 -11.68
CA THR A 69 -15.23 9.02 -10.22
C THR A 69 -14.37 10.17 -9.73
N THR A 70 -14.92 10.93 -8.79
CA THR A 70 -14.22 12.02 -8.10
C THR A 70 -13.59 11.48 -6.83
N VAL A 71 -12.44 12.03 -6.43
CA VAL A 71 -11.85 11.72 -5.11
C VAL A 71 -12.81 12.23 -4.03
N GLU A 72 -13.39 11.32 -3.25
CA GLU A 72 -14.21 11.67 -2.09
C GLU A 72 -13.35 12.31 -1.00
N LYS A 73 -13.99 12.96 -0.02
CA LYS A 73 -13.27 13.60 1.07
C LYS A 73 -12.53 12.56 1.91
N PHE A 74 -11.38 12.94 2.46
CA PHE A 74 -10.65 12.08 3.39
C PHE A 74 -11.44 11.87 4.68
N ASP A 75 -11.80 10.62 4.95
CA ASP A 75 -12.44 10.22 6.19
C ASP A 75 -11.40 9.99 7.29
N PHE A 76 -11.05 11.08 7.98
CA PHE A 76 -10.16 11.04 9.14
C PHE A 76 -10.55 10.04 10.24
N PRO A 77 -11.84 9.78 10.53
CA PRO A 77 -12.22 8.75 11.51
C PRO A 77 -11.74 7.36 11.10
N ILE A 78 -11.91 6.99 9.82
CA ILE A 78 -11.48 5.70 9.27
C ILE A 78 -9.96 5.58 9.36
N VAL A 79 -9.24 6.63 8.96
CA VAL A 79 -7.77 6.68 9.05
C VAL A 79 -7.30 6.48 10.49
N PHE A 80 -7.94 7.12 11.46
CA PHE A 80 -7.58 7.01 12.86
C PHE A 80 -7.84 5.61 13.43
N ILE A 81 -8.97 4.97 13.07
CA ILE A 81 -9.28 3.60 13.50
C ILE A 81 -8.26 2.61 12.94
N LEU A 82 -7.92 2.72 11.66
CA LEU A 82 -6.94 1.83 11.04
C LEU A 82 -5.54 2.01 11.64
N LEU A 83 -5.05 3.25 11.74
CA LEU A 83 -3.75 3.54 12.34
C LEU A 83 -3.71 3.11 13.82
N GLY A 84 -4.77 3.41 14.57
CA GLY A 84 -4.91 2.99 15.97
C GLY A 84 -4.88 1.47 16.12
N SER A 85 -5.57 0.73 15.25
CA SER A 85 -5.59 -0.73 15.24
C SER A 85 -4.19 -1.31 14.97
N VAL A 86 -3.45 -0.74 14.02
CA VAL A 86 -2.07 -1.17 13.71
C VAL A 86 -1.12 -0.88 14.86
N VAL A 87 -1.17 0.32 15.45
CA VAL A 87 -0.34 0.68 16.61
C VAL A 87 -0.64 -0.22 17.80
N LEU A 88 -1.93 -0.46 18.08
CA LEU A 88 -2.36 -1.32 19.18
C LEU A 88 -1.91 -2.76 18.95
N CYS A 89 -2.04 -3.29 17.73
CA CYS A 89 -1.49 -4.60 17.38
C CYS A 89 0.01 -4.68 17.61
N GLY A 90 0.79 -3.66 17.20
CA GLY A 90 2.23 -3.62 17.41
C GLY A 90 2.63 -3.63 18.89
N LEU A 91 1.89 -2.89 19.72
CA LEU A 91 2.11 -2.86 21.18
C LEU A 91 1.76 -4.20 21.83
N LEU A 92 0.64 -4.81 21.43
CA LEU A 92 0.17 -6.08 21.99
C LEU A 92 0.99 -7.28 21.50
N MET A 93 1.71 -7.16 20.38
CA MET A 93 2.43 -8.29 19.77
C MET A 93 3.46 -8.93 20.70
N ASN A 94 4.13 -8.13 21.54
CA ASN A 94 5.10 -8.63 22.51
C ASN A 94 4.45 -9.36 23.72
N TYR A 95 3.17 -9.09 24.00
CA TYR A 95 2.50 -9.61 25.19
C TYR A 95 1.54 -10.78 24.87
N LEU A 96 0.73 -10.64 23.82
CA LEU A 96 -0.32 -11.62 23.46
C LEU A 96 0.14 -12.58 22.35
N GLY A 97 1.30 -12.33 21.75
CA GLY A 97 1.82 -13.10 20.63
C GLY A 97 1.10 -12.83 19.31
N VAL A 98 1.71 -13.31 18.22
CA VAL A 98 1.30 -12.97 16.84
C VAL A 98 -0.15 -13.38 16.55
N TYR A 99 -0.57 -14.58 16.95
CA TYR A 99 -1.90 -15.11 16.62
C TYR A 99 -3.02 -14.24 17.18
N ILE A 100 -2.92 -13.84 18.45
CA ILE A 100 -3.97 -13.06 19.11
C ILE A 100 -3.94 -11.60 18.67
N SER A 101 -2.74 -11.01 18.51
CA SER A 101 -2.60 -9.64 18.04
C SER A 101 -3.13 -9.45 16.61
N VAL A 102 -2.88 -10.41 15.71
CA VAL A 102 -3.44 -10.37 14.34
C VAL A 102 -4.97 -10.50 14.37
N PHE A 103 -5.52 -11.40 15.21
CA PHE A 103 -6.97 -11.51 15.36
C PHE A 103 -7.60 -10.18 15.82
N LEU A 104 -7.00 -9.53 16.82
CA LEU A 104 -7.44 -8.22 17.30
C LEU A 104 -7.31 -7.13 16.23
N LEU A 105 -6.22 -7.13 15.46
CA LEU A 105 -6.03 -6.19 14.36
C LEU A 105 -7.15 -6.31 13.32
N VAL A 106 -7.49 -7.53 12.90
CA VAL A 106 -8.57 -7.76 11.93
C VAL A 106 -9.91 -7.31 12.51
N PHE A 107 -10.20 -7.68 13.76
CA PHE A 107 -11.46 -7.33 14.42
C PHE A 107 -11.63 -5.81 14.58
N LEU A 108 -10.60 -5.11 15.06
CA LEU A 108 -10.61 -3.66 15.23
C LEU A 108 -10.68 -2.92 13.89
N SER A 109 -9.95 -3.40 12.87
CA SER A 109 -9.99 -2.81 11.53
C SER A 109 -11.37 -2.97 10.88
N SER A 110 -12.11 -4.03 11.19
CA SER A 110 -13.46 -4.24 10.68
C SER A 110 -14.46 -3.18 11.15
N PHE A 111 -14.24 -2.55 12.31
CA PHE A 111 -15.10 -1.45 12.77
C PHE A 111 -15.02 -0.22 11.86
N ALA A 112 -13.90 -0.03 11.15
CA ALA A 112 -13.76 1.05 10.18
C ALA A 112 -14.78 0.97 9.03
N SER A 113 -15.33 -0.23 8.76
CA SER A 113 -16.37 -0.41 7.73
C SER A 113 -17.76 0.04 8.16
N HIS A 114 -17.98 0.36 9.45
CA HIS A 114 -19.27 0.73 10.02
C HIS A 114 -19.35 2.21 10.44
N VAL A 115 -18.35 3.01 10.09
CA VAL A 115 -18.26 4.45 10.40
C VAL A 115 -18.47 5.25 9.13
#